data_AF-A0A8J7QAC0-F1
#
_entry.id   AF-A0A8J7QAC0-F1
#
_cell.length_a   1.000
_cell.length_b   1.000
_cell.length_c   1.000
_cell.angle_alpha   90.00
_cell.angle_beta   90.00
_cell.angle_gamma   90.00
#
_symmetry.space_group_name_H-M   'P 1'
#
loop_
_entity.id
_entity.type
_entity.pdbx_description
1 polymer ?
#
loop_
_entity_poly.entity_id
_entity_poly.type
_entity_poly.pdbx_seq_one_letter_code
_entity_poly.pdbx_strand_id
1 'polypeptide(L)'
;MNALLAKLEALLVHKIQVLTELAERQKALREFLIKPDWYRFFEMTQPQEALLTNLQQIMAAQDALLTEIAKRRGLQRFKSLKALLPYVDARSRDRISDAIDQIRHITHECRKYSRQSQMLQQAQWKFLERWANQGVPGALQQPNAYNAQGYAHQVFNTHSRIQQQV
;
A
#
# COMPACT_ATOMS: atom_id res chain seq x y z
N MET A 1 -5.65 -7.36 -31.42
CA MET A 1 -4.47 -7.45 -30.53
C MET A 1 -4.13 -6.11 -29.90
N ASN A 2 -4.08 -5.02 -30.69
CA ASN A 2 -3.79 -3.66 -30.21
C ASN A 2 -4.70 -3.18 -29.05
N ALA A 3 -5.98 -3.57 -29.05
CA ALA A 3 -6.91 -3.18 -27.98
C ALA A 3 -6.54 -3.77 -26.59
N LEU A 4 -5.98 -4.99 -26.53
CA LEU A 4 -5.58 -5.59 -25.25
C LEU A 4 -4.29 -4.95 -24.70
N LEU A 5 -3.34 -4.65 -25.58
CA LEU A 5 -2.12 -3.93 -25.21
C LEU A 5 -2.44 -2.52 -24.76
N ALA A 6 -3.32 -1.80 -25.46
CA ALA A 6 -3.78 -0.48 -25.04
C ALA A 6 -4.46 -0.51 -23.66
N LYS A 7 -5.31 -1.51 -23.38
CA LYS A 7 -5.89 -1.72 -22.04
C LYS A 7 -4.84 -1.99 -20.99
N LEU A 8 -3.82 -2.80 -21.29
CA LEU A 8 -2.72 -3.07 -20.38
C LEU A 8 -1.92 -1.79 -20.10
N GLU A 9 -1.57 -1.02 -21.14
CA GLU A 9 -0.87 0.26 -20.99
C GLU A 9 -1.67 1.23 -20.10
N ALA A 10 -2.97 1.39 -20.33
CA ALA A 10 -3.83 2.22 -19.49
C ALA A 10 -3.88 1.73 -18.04
N LEU A 11 -3.95 0.41 -17.84
CA LEU A 11 -3.94 -0.18 -16.50
C LEU A 11 -2.60 0.04 -15.78
N LEU A 12 -1.47 0.00 -16.50
CA LEU A 12 -0.16 0.30 -15.94
C LEU A 12 -0.03 1.78 -15.54
N VAL A 13 -0.56 2.69 -16.35
CA VAL A 13 -0.62 4.12 -15.99
C VAL A 13 -1.46 4.32 -14.72
N HIS A 14 -2.63 3.70 -14.63
CA HIS A 14 -3.46 3.76 -13.43
C HIS A 14 -2.74 3.17 -12.21
N LYS A 15 -2.03 2.04 -12.38
CA LYS A 15 -1.22 1.43 -11.33
C LYS A 15 -0.12 2.37 -10.81
N ILE A 16 0.55 3.08 -11.72
CA ILE A 16 1.57 4.07 -11.38
C ILE A 16 0.95 5.20 -10.55
N GLN A 17 -0.20 5.73 -10.97
CA GLN A 17 -0.90 6.79 -10.22
C GLN A 17 -1.24 6.35 -8.79
N VAL A 18 -1.84 5.17 -8.62
CA VAL A 18 -2.20 4.62 -7.31
C VAL A 18 -0.96 4.39 -6.44
N LEU A 19 0.12 3.86 -7.01
CA LEU A 19 1.38 3.65 -6.29
C LEU A 19 2.03 4.97 -5.87
N THR A 20 1.99 6.00 -6.74
CA THR A 20 2.53 7.33 -6.42
C THR A 20 1.77 7.95 -5.26
N GLU A 21 0.44 7.94 -5.29
CA GLU A 21 -0.36 8.46 -4.18
C GLU A 21 -0.08 7.67 -2.90
N LEU A 22 0.02 6.33 -2.98
CA LEU A 22 0.37 5.51 -1.82
C LEU A 22 1.75 5.88 -1.25
N ALA A 23 2.74 6.15 -2.11
CA ALA A 23 4.08 6.58 -1.67
C ALA A 23 4.04 7.92 -0.92
N GLU A 24 3.28 8.89 -1.44
CA GLU A 24 3.09 10.19 -0.82
C GLU A 24 2.39 10.05 0.55
N ARG A 25 1.33 9.23 0.62
CA ARG A 25 0.62 8.95 1.88
C ARG A 25 1.51 8.26 2.90
N GLN A 26 2.37 7.32 2.48
CA GLN A 26 3.33 6.66 3.37
C GLN A 26 4.38 7.64 3.90
N LYS A 27 4.86 8.56 3.06
CA LYS A 27 5.74 9.64 3.48
C LYS A 27 5.06 10.57 4.48
N ALA A 28 3.81 10.96 4.22
CA ALA A 28 3.01 11.79 5.13
C ALA A 28 2.76 11.08 6.48
N LEU A 29 2.47 9.77 6.46
CA LEU A 29 2.34 8.96 7.68
C LEU A 29 3.63 8.95 8.49
N ARG A 30 4.79 8.80 7.84
CA ARG A 30 6.08 8.88 8.52
C ARG A 30 6.26 10.22 9.22
N GLU A 31 5.96 11.32 8.52
CA GLU A 31 6.06 12.68 9.07
C GLU A 31 5.09 12.89 10.25
N PHE A 32 3.84 12.41 10.11
CA PHE A 32 2.87 12.38 11.21
C PHE A 32 3.40 11.62 12.43
N LEU A 33 4.01 10.46 12.23
CA LEU A 33 4.54 9.64 13.33
C LEU A 33 5.73 10.29 14.05
N ILE A 34 6.37 11.33 13.52
CA ILE A 34 7.41 12.08 14.27
C ILE A 34 6.77 12.91 15.39
N LYS A 35 5.60 13.52 15.11
CA LYS A 35 4.84 14.32 16.07
C LYS A 35 3.35 14.02 15.92
N PRO A 36 2.89 12.87 16.45
CA PRO A 36 1.56 12.36 16.15
C PRO A 36 0.47 13.17 16.85
N ASP A 37 -0.56 13.52 16.08
CA ASP A 37 -1.86 13.92 16.60
C ASP A 37 -2.82 12.74 16.47
N TRP A 38 -2.89 11.90 17.51
CA TRP A 38 -3.61 10.63 17.47
C TRP A 38 -5.11 10.76 17.17
N TYR A 39 -5.71 11.93 17.41
CA TYR A 39 -7.11 12.19 17.02
C TYR A 39 -7.30 12.14 15.50
N ARG A 40 -6.24 12.42 14.73
CA ARG A 40 -6.24 12.44 13.26
C ARG A 40 -5.60 11.21 12.63
N PHE A 41 -5.29 10.18 13.42
CA PHE A 41 -4.61 8.97 12.91
C PHE A 41 -5.39 8.30 11.78
N PHE A 42 -6.72 8.19 11.91
CA PHE A 42 -7.57 7.58 10.88
C PHE A 42 -7.61 8.37 9.58
N GLU A 43 -7.45 9.70 9.63
CA GLU A 43 -7.32 10.54 8.42
C GLU A 43 -6.06 10.17 7.63
N MET A 44 -5.03 9.65 8.31
CA MET A 44 -3.79 9.22 7.67
C MET A 44 -3.88 7.80 7.13
N THR A 45 -4.58 6.89 7.80
CA THR A 45 -4.57 5.45 7.45
C THR A 45 -5.71 5.02 6.52
N GLN A 46 -6.93 5.53 6.66
CA GLN A 46 -8.08 5.09 5.84
C GLN A 46 -7.87 5.28 4.33
N PRO A 47 -7.33 6.43 3.84
CA PRO A 47 -7.10 6.59 2.40
C PRO A 47 -6.11 5.56 1.84
N GLN A 48 -5.15 5.11 2.67
CA GLN A 48 -4.15 4.13 2.27
C GLN A 48 -4.75 2.73 2.10
N GLU A 49 -5.71 2.35 2.96
CA GLU A 49 -6.43 1.08 2.83
C GLU A 49 -7.21 1.02 1.51
N ALA A 50 -7.92 2.09 1.16
CA ALA A 50 -8.63 2.19 -0.12
C ALA A 50 -7.67 2.06 -1.32
N LEU A 51 -6.50 2.71 -1.26
CA LEU A 51 -5.47 2.60 -2.30
C LEU A 51 -4.90 1.18 -2.41
N LEU A 52 -4.71 0.48 -1.29
CA LEU A 52 -4.26 -0.91 -1.28
C LEU A 52 -5.29 -1.85 -1.91
N THR A 53 -6.58 -1.67 -1.60
CA THR A 53 -7.66 -2.43 -2.26
C THR A 53 -7.71 -2.15 -3.75
N ASN A 54 -7.58 -0.89 -4.18
CA ASN A 54 -7.52 -0.54 -5.61
C ASN A 54 -6.30 -1.19 -6.29
N LEU A 55 -5.13 -1.17 -5.64
CA LEU A 55 -3.92 -1.82 -6.15
C LEU A 55 -4.09 -3.34 -6.31
N GLN A 56 -4.77 -4.00 -5.37
CA GLN A 56 -5.10 -5.44 -5.49
C GLN A 56 -6.00 -5.72 -6.70
N GLN A 57 -7.04 -4.91 -6.91
CA GLN A 57 -7.92 -5.03 -8.08
C GLN A 57 -7.15 -4.80 -9.39
N ILE A 58 -6.28 -3.79 -9.44
CA ILE A 58 -5.41 -3.51 -10.58
C ILE A 58 -4.48 -4.70 -10.87
N MET A 59 -3.91 -5.32 -9.84
CA MET A 59 -3.05 -6.50 -10.01
C MET A 59 -3.82 -7.70 -10.56
N ALA A 60 -5.03 -7.95 -10.07
CA ALA A 60 -5.89 -9.00 -10.59
C ALA A 60 -6.28 -8.75 -12.08
N ALA A 61 -6.64 -7.51 -12.41
CA ALA A 61 -6.95 -7.11 -13.79
C ALA A 61 -5.73 -7.24 -14.72
N GLN A 62 -4.53 -6.91 -14.22
CA GLN A 62 -3.28 -7.05 -14.97
C GLN A 62 -3.00 -8.52 -15.29
N ASP A 63 -3.17 -9.41 -14.31
CA ASP A 63 -2.98 -10.86 -14.48
C ASP A 63 -4.01 -11.46 -15.45
N ALA A 64 -5.26 -11.01 -15.40
CA ALA A 64 -6.29 -11.40 -16.36
C ALA A 64 -5.93 -10.97 -17.78
N LEU A 65 -5.46 -9.73 -17.97
CA LEU A 65 -5.01 -9.22 -19.28
C LEU A 65 -3.79 -9.99 -19.80
N LEU A 66 -2.80 -10.26 -18.94
CA LEU A 66 -1.63 -11.06 -19.31
C LEU A 66 -2.02 -12.47 -19.74
N THR A 67 -2.96 -13.10 -19.04
CA THR A 67 -3.47 -14.44 -19.36
C THR A 67 -4.19 -14.44 -20.71
N GLU A 68 -5.04 -13.45 -20.97
CA GLU A 68 -5.76 -13.31 -22.24
C GLU A 68 -4.80 -13.03 -23.41
N ILE A 69 -3.78 -12.19 -23.22
CA ILE A 69 -2.75 -11.93 -24.24
C ILE A 69 -1.95 -13.21 -24.55
N ALA A 70 -1.57 -13.97 -23.51
CA ALA A 70 -0.86 -15.24 -23.69
C ALA A 70 -1.71 -16.25 -24.48
N LYS A 71 -2.98 -16.40 -24.10
CA LYS A 71 -3.94 -17.30 -24.77
C LYS A 71 -4.07 -16.99 -26.25
N ARG A 72 -4.23 -15.71 -26.62
CA ARG A 72 -4.33 -15.29 -28.03
C ARG A 72 -3.07 -15.53 -28.85
N ARG A 73 -1.93 -15.74 -28.19
CA ARG A 73 -0.64 -16.01 -28.84
C ARG A 73 -0.25 -17.49 -28.79
N GLY A 74 -1.11 -18.36 -28.24
CA GLY A 74 -0.77 -19.77 -28.04
C GLY A 74 0.39 -19.97 -27.06
N LEU A 75 0.61 -19.01 -26.15
CA LEU A 75 1.69 -19.04 -25.17
C LEU A 75 1.17 -19.53 -23.82
N GLN A 76 2.09 -20.08 -23.01
CA GLN A 76 1.82 -20.30 -21.60
C GLN A 76 1.64 -18.95 -20.87
N ARG A 77 0.91 -18.96 -19.75
CA ARG A 77 0.70 -17.78 -18.90
C ARG A 77 2.03 -17.09 -18.58
N PHE A 78 2.09 -15.79 -18.82
CA PHE A 78 3.26 -14.99 -18.45
C PHE A 78 3.44 -14.96 -16.93
N LYS A 79 4.65 -15.24 -16.46
CA LYS A 79 5.00 -15.13 -15.03
C LYS A 79 5.21 -13.68 -14.56
N SER A 80 5.39 -12.74 -15.49
CA SER A 80 5.60 -11.32 -15.19
C SER A 80 5.33 -10.44 -16.41
N LEU A 81 5.14 -9.13 -16.18
CA LEU A 81 5.08 -8.13 -17.26
C LEU A 81 6.33 -8.15 -18.15
N LYS A 82 7.51 -8.38 -17.58
CA LYS A 82 8.77 -8.42 -18.35
C LYS A 82 8.79 -9.54 -19.37
N ALA A 83 8.12 -10.67 -19.08
CA ALA A 83 8.02 -11.81 -19.99
C ALA A 83 7.17 -11.51 -21.23
N LEU A 84 6.35 -10.45 -21.21
CA LEU A 84 5.55 -10.01 -22.36
C LEU A 84 6.40 -9.24 -23.40
N LEU A 85 7.48 -8.57 -22.98
CA LEU A 85 8.26 -7.63 -23.81
C LEU A 85 8.77 -8.21 -25.15
N PRO A 86 9.22 -9.48 -25.25
CA PRO A 86 9.65 -10.05 -26.52
C PRO A 86 8.53 -10.19 -27.56
N TYR A 87 7.28 -10.19 -27.10
CA TYR A 87 6.11 -10.49 -27.94
C TYR A 87 5.39 -9.24 -28.44
N VAL A 88 5.70 -8.06 -27.90
CA VAL A 88 5.06 -6.80 -28.32
C VAL A 88 5.91 -6.05 -29.33
N ASP A 89 5.27 -5.16 -30.10
CA ASP A 89 5.96 -4.24 -31.00
C ASP A 89 6.87 -3.29 -30.22
N ALA A 90 7.83 -2.66 -30.90
CA ALA A 90 8.85 -1.81 -30.28
C ALA A 90 8.23 -0.66 -29.47
N ARG A 91 7.17 -0.01 -29.98
CA ARG A 91 6.55 1.13 -29.30
C ARG A 91 5.88 0.71 -27.99
N SER A 92 5.10 -0.36 -28.00
CA SER A 92 4.51 -0.90 -26.77
C SER A 92 5.56 -1.48 -25.83
N ARG A 93 6.66 -2.05 -26.36
CA ARG A 93 7.77 -2.56 -25.55
C ARG A 93 8.38 -1.46 -24.69
N ASP A 94 8.70 -0.32 -25.30
CA ASP A 94 9.36 0.79 -24.61
C ASP A 94 8.44 1.34 -23.50
N ARG A 95 7.16 1.59 -23.82
CA ARG A 95 6.17 2.06 -22.84
C ARG A 95 5.98 1.11 -21.67
N ILE A 96 5.87 -0.19 -21.94
CA ILE A 96 5.70 -1.20 -20.89
C ILE A 96 6.99 -1.31 -20.07
N SER A 97 8.17 -1.22 -20.70
CA SER A 97 9.45 -1.23 -20.01
C SER A 97 9.59 -0.03 -19.06
N ASP A 98 9.30 1.18 -19.54
CA ASP A 98 9.31 2.39 -18.74
C ASP A 98 8.34 2.29 -17.55
N ALA A 99 7.13 1.77 -17.80
CA ALA A 99 6.15 1.55 -16.74
C ALA A 99 6.64 0.53 -15.69
N ILE A 100 7.32 -0.54 -16.10
CA ILE A 100 7.91 -1.53 -15.18
C ILE A 100 8.95 -0.86 -14.27
N ASP A 101 9.82 -0.03 -14.84
CA ASP A 101 10.88 0.64 -14.07
C ASP A 101 10.31 1.71 -13.13
N GLN A 102 9.32 2.48 -13.57
CA GLN A 102 8.58 3.41 -12.70
C GLN A 102 7.88 2.69 -11.55
N ILE A 103 7.14 1.61 -11.84
CA ILE A 103 6.47 0.80 -10.82
C ILE A 103 7.50 0.28 -9.81
N ARG A 104 8.65 -0.22 -10.27
CA ARG A 104 9.72 -0.70 -9.39
C ARG A 104 10.24 0.40 -8.49
N HIS A 105 10.53 1.57 -9.04
CA HIS A 105 11.04 2.72 -8.30
C HIS A 105 10.05 3.18 -7.22
N ILE A 106 8.78 3.39 -7.59
CA ILE A 106 7.75 3.86 -6.64
C ILE A 106 7.47 2.82 -5.56
N THR A 107 7.43 1.53 -5.94
CA THR A 107 7.27 0.43 -4.97
C THR A 107 8.40 0.40 -3.95
N HIS A 108 9.64 0.71 -4.37
CA HIS A 108 10.77 0.81 -3.46
C HIS A 108 10.58 1.96 -2.44
N GLU A 109 10.16 3.14 -2.89
CA GLU A 109 9.87 4.27 -2.01
C GLU A 109 8.71 3.97 -1.04
N CYS A 110 7.62 3.35 -1.50
CA CYS A 110 6.53 2.89 -0.62
C CYS A 110 7.05 1.99 0.51
N ARG A 111 7.88 0.99 0.17
CA ARG A 111 8.45 0.05 1.14
C ARG A 111 9.38 0.73 2.14
N LYS A 112 10.19 1.68 1.66
CA LYS A 112 11.10 2.47 2.48
C LYS A 112 10.33 3.29 3.52
N TYR A 113 9.33 4.06 3.10
CA TYR A 113 8.53 4.86 4.03
C TYR A 113 7.70 3.99 4.97
N SER A 114 7.10 2.91 4.48
CA SER A 114 6.37 1.94 5.32
C SER A 114 7.26 1.35 6.42
N ARG A 115 8.49 0.93 6.09
CA ARG A 115 9.46 0.44 7.06
C ARG A 115 9.84 1.50 8.10
N GLN A 116 10.06 2.75 7.65
CA GLN A 116 10.37 3.86 8.55
C GLN A 116 9.21 4.14 9.53
N SER A 117 7.97 4.19 9.02
CA SER A 117 6.77 4.37 9.82
C SER A 117 6.61 3.24 10.86
N GLN A 118 6.83 1.98 10.46
CA GLN A 118 6.80 0.85 11.38
C GLN A 118 7.85 0.97 12.50
N MET A 119 9.08 1.37 12.17
CA MET A 119 10.14 1.59 13.17
C MET A 119 9.79 2.71 14.15
N LEU A 120 9.23 3.82 13.66
CA LEU A 120 8.78 4.94 14.51
C LEU A 120 7.67 4.51 15.46
N GLN A 121 6.67 3.79 14.95
CA GLN A 121 5.56 3.27 15.76
C GLN A 121 6.06 2.30 16.85
N GLN A 122 6.99 1.40 16.51
CA GLN A 122 7.61 0.49 17.49
C GLN A 122 8.42 1.23 18.55
N ALA A 123 9.16 2.28 18.17
CA ALA A 123 9.93 3.09 19.11
C ALA A 123 9.01 3.84 20.08
N GLN A 124 7.91 4.41 19.58
CA GLN A 124 6.89 5.04 20.42
C GLN A 124 6.25 4.05 21.38
N TRP A 125 5.88 2.86 20.91
CA TRP A 125 5.32 1.81 21.76
C TRP A 125 6.26 1.44 22.91
N LYS A 126 7.54 1.20 22.61
CA LYS A 126 8.56 0.89 23.63
C LYS A 126 8.77 2.02 24.63
N PHE A 127 8.71 3.27 24.18
CA PHE A 127 8.76 4.42 25.08
C PHE A 127 7.57 4.44 26.04
N LEU A 128 6.36 4.22 25.52
CA LEU A 128 5.14 4.19 26.32
C LEU A 128 5.13 3.05 27.33
N GLU A 129 5.55 1.86 26.93
CA GLU A 129 5.69 0.70 27.81
C GLU A 129 6.66 1.01 28.97
N ARG A 130 7.83 1.59 28.68
CA ARG A 130 8.79 1.99 29.72
C ARG A 130 8.23 3.06 30.64
N TRP A 131 7.55 4.06 30.08
CA TRP A 131 6.94 5.14 30.87
C TRP A 131 5.85 4.59 31.79
N ALA A 132 4.96 3.72 31.28
CA ALA A 132 3.91 3.08 32.08
C ALA A 132 4.50 2.22 33.21
N ASN A 133 5.59 1.50 32.95
CA ASN A 133 6.26 0.66 33.95
C ASN A 133 7.08 1.47 34.98
N GLN A 134 7.42 2.73 34.68
CA GLN A 134 8.13 3.65 35.60
C GLN A 134 7.17 4.62 36.32
N GLY A 135 5.93 4.76 35.85
CA GLY A 135 4.91 5.61 36.42
C GLY A 135 4.32 5.03 37.71
N VAL A 136 4.27 5.86 38.75
CA VAL A 136 3.70 5.57 40.08
C VAL A 136 2.30 4.92 39.96
N PRO A 137 1.99 3.89 40.76
CA PRO A 137 0.65 3.29 40.79
C PRO A 137 -0.40 4.38 41.09
N GLY A 138 -1.27 4.69 40.11
CA GLY A 138 -2.36 5.66 40.29
C GLY A 138 -2.50 6.75 39.21
N ALA A 139 -1.50 6.96 38.34
CA ALA A 139 -1.53 8.05 37.35
C ALA A 139 -2.39 7.79 36.07
N LEU A 140 -2.96 6.59 35.93
CA LEU A 140 -3.71 6.18 34.71
C LEU A 140 -5.22 6.50 34.74
N GLN A 141 -5.72 7.29 35.68
CA GLN A 141 -7.17 7.54 35.80
C GLN A 141 -7.75 8.64 34.90
N GLN A 142 -6.95 9.34 34.08
CA GLN A 142 -7.50 10.34 33.16
C GLN A 142 -7.37 9.92 31.68
N PRO A 143 -8.45 10.04 30.88
CA PRO A 143 -8.46 9.71 29.47
C PRO A 143 -7.75 10.81 28.68
N ASN A 144 -6.42 10.76 28.69
CA ASN A 144 -5.60 11.67 27.89
C ASN A 144 -5.32 10.98 26.55
N ALA A 145 -4.79 11.71 25.56
CA ALA A 145 -4.57 11.29 24.16
C ALA A 145 -3.99 9.86 23.94
N TYR A 146 -3.43 9.24 24.98
CA TYR A 146 -2.97 7.86 25.04
C TYR A 146 -4.09 6.80 25.10
N ASN A 147 -5.29 7.10 25.62
CA ASN A 147 -6.46 6.22 25.50
C ASN A 147 -7.03 6.20 24.07
N ALA A 148 -6.72 7.20 23.24
CA ALA A 148 -7.10 7.21 21.83
C ALA A 148 -6.37 6.11 21.04
N GLN A 149 -5.15 5.72 21.44
CA GLN A 149 -4.44 4.58 20.84
C GLN A 149 -5.09 3.25 21.23
N GLY A 150 -5.53 3.09 22.49
CA GLY A 150 -6.30 1.92 22.92
C GLY A 150 -7.64 1.79 22.19
N TYR A 151 -8.34 2.91 21.98
CA TYR A 151 -9.58 2.96 21.19
C TYR A 151 -9.34 2.64 19.71
N ALA A 152 -8.28 3.19 19.10
CA ALA A 152 -7.93 2.89 17.72
C ALA A 152 -7.60 1.40 17.50
N HIS A 153 -6.89 0.79 18.46
CA HIS A 153 -6.57 -0.64 18.42
C HIS A 153 -7.80 -1.55 18.64
N GLN A 154 -8.73 -1.16 19.52
CA GLN A 154 -10.00 -1.87 19.70
C GLN A 154 -10.86 -1.81 18.45
N VAL A 155 -11.04 -0.61 17.86
CA VAL A 155 -11.83 -0.43 16.64
C VAL A 155 -11.25 -1.20 15.46
N PHE A 156 -9.92 -1.24 15.31
CA PHE A 156 -9.23 -2.00 14.25
C PHE A 156 -9.48 -3.51 14.36
N ASN A 157 -9.42 -4.07 15.58
CA ASN A 157 -9.70 -5.49 15.84
C ASN A 157 -11.20 -5.84 15.67
N THR A 158 -12.11 -4.90 15.90
CA THR A 158 -13.54 -5.12 15.66
C THR A 158 -13.87 -5.11 14.17
N HIS A 159 -13.30 -4.19 13.39
CA HIS A 159 -13.55 -4.10 11.94
C HIS A 159 -12.95 -5.28 11.16
N SER A 160 -11.77 -5.75 11.54
CA SER A 160 -11.14 -6.92 10.93
C SER A 160 -11.85 -8.25 11.25
N ARG A 161 -12.58 -8.33 12.36
CA ARG A 161 -13.47 -9.48 12.67
C ARG A 161 -14.78 -9.46 11.89
N ILE A 162 -15.36 -8.28 11.65
CA ILE A 162 -16.60 -8.15 10.86
C ILE A 162 -16.35 -8.51 9.38
N GLN A 163 -15.19 -8.19 8.82
CA GLN A 163 -14.83 -8.56 7.45
C GLN A 163 -14.48 -10.04 7.24
N GLN A 164 -14.32 -10.83 8.30
CA GLN A 164 -14.10 -12.29 8.21
C GLN A 164 -15.40 -13.10 8.34
N GLN A 165 -16.54 -12.44 8.54
CA GLN A 165 -17.85 -13.06 8.73
C GLN A 165 -18.89 -12.71 7.64
N VAL A 166 -18.45 -12.06 6.56
CA VAL A 166 -19.24 -11.77 5.34
C VAL A 166 -18.52 -12.36 4.14
#